data_AF-A0A1S6U6T7-F1
#
_entry.id   AF-A0A1S6U6T7-F1
#
_cell.length_a   1.000
_cell.length_b   1.000
_cell.length_c   1.000
_cell.angle_alpha   90.00
_cell.angle_beta   90.00
_cell.angle_gamma   90.00
#
_symmetry.space_group_name_H-M   'P 1'
#
loop_
_entity.id
_entity.type
_entity.pdbx_description
1 polymer ?
#
loop_
_entity_poly.entity_id
_entity_poly.type
_entity_poly.pdbx_seq_one_letter_code
_entity_poly.pdbx_strand_id
1 'polypeptide(L)'
;MNFIVKTRGKKENSPKIGLNLDWKFEYIRQNISLGVIRDAVKLNDEDLSLVIASMICEITSGIKYIPKKKAKVELVKRLIKKGVCKDKVMQMTGVSKSTYFNIKKKEQENGKERD
;
A
#
# COMPACT_ATOMS: atom_id res chain seq x y z
N MET A 1 -33.58 36.24 -7.92
CA MET A 1 -32.26 35.66 -8.29
C MET A 1 -31.72 34.94 -7.07
N ASN A 2 -31.84 33.61 -7.03
CA ASN A 2 -31.46 32.80 -5.88
C ASN A 2 -30.00 32.34 -6.02
N PHE A 3 -29.16 32.74 -5.08
CA PHE A 3 -27.78 32.32 -4.96
C PHE A 3 -27.72 30.88 -4.46
N ILE A 4 -27.27 29.94 -5.31
CA ILE A 4 -26.92 28.59 -4.89
C ILE A 4 -25.52 28.65 -4.26
N VAL A 5 -25.48 28.67 -2.93
CA VAL A 5 -24.25 28.55 -2.15
C VAL A 5 -23.76 27.10 -2.28
N LYS A 6 -22.66 26.92 -3.02
CA LYS A 6 -21.97 25.65 -3.18
C LYS A 6 -21.27 25.30 -1.86
N THR A 7 -21.94 24.56 -0.98
CA THR A 7 -21.35 24.02 0.23
C THR A 7 -20.28 23.00 -0.16
N ARG A 8 -19.00 23.40 0.01
CA ARG A 8 -17.86 22.49 -0.06
C ARG A 8 -18.04 21.43 1.02
N GLY A 9 -18.27 20.19 0.60
CA GLY A 9 -18.35 19.03 1.50
C GLY A 9 -17.16 19.02 2.46
N LYS A 10 -17.49 19.06 3.75
CA LYS A 10 -16.54 18.88 4.85
C LYS A 10 -15.83 17.54 4.66
N LYS A 11 -14.49 17.55 4.61
CA LYS A 11 -13.69 16.33 4.73
C LYS A 11 -13.93 15.76 6.13
N GLU A 12 -14.68 14.69 6.20
CA GLU A 12 -14.86 13.93 7.43
C GLU A 12 -13.50 13.39 7.90
N ASN A 13 -13.21 13.68 9.17
CA ASN A 13 -11.99 13.31 9.85
C ASN A 13 -11.91 11.78 9.98
N SER A 14 -11.19 11.15 9.06
CA SER A 14 -10.72 9.78 9.24
C SER A 14 -9.54 9.79 10.24
N PRO A 15 -9.46 8.84 11.19
CA PRO A 15 -8.44 8.82 12.23
C PRO A 15 -7.04 8.81 11.63
N LYS A 16 -6.19 9.74 12.09
CA LYS A 16 -4.80 9.92 11.68
C LYS A 16 -3.90 8.81 12.24
N ILE A 17 -4.08 7.59 11.76
CA ILE A 17 -3.08 6.52 11.85
C ILE A 17 -2.88 5.98 10.43
N GLY A 18 -2.60 6.89 9.49
CA GLY A 18 -2.57 6.59 8.07
C GLY A 18 -1.26 7.05 7.48
N LEU A 19 -0.54 6.14 6.83
CA LEU A 19 0.54 6.49 5.92
C LEU A 19 0.09 7.63 4.99
N ASN A 20 0.95 8.61 4.71
CA ASN A 20 0.65 9.65 3.73
C ASN A 20 0.76 9.08 2.29
N LEU A 21 -0.17 8.20 1.97
CA LEU A 21 -0.35 7.56 0.68
C LEU A 21 -1.52 8.21 -0.06
N ASP A 22 -1.51 8.02 -1.37
CA ASP A 22 -2.61 8.48 -2.22
C ASP A 22 -3.90 7.75 -1.84
N TRP A 23 -5.01 8.49 -1.77
CA TRP A 23 -6.31 7.98 -1.33
C TRP A 23 -6.77 6.75 -2.13
N LYS A 24 -6.39 6.63 -3.41
CA LYS A 24 -6.72 5.46 -4.23
C LYS A 24 -6.04 4.19 -3.72
N PHE A 25 -4.79 4.31 -3.26
CA PHE A 25 -4.10 3.18 -2.65
C PHE A 25 -4.74 2.80 -1.33
N GLU A 26 -5.11 3.80 -0.53
CA GLU A 26 -5.74 3.55 0.76
C GLU A 26 -7.12 2.89 0.58
N TYR A 27 -7.90 3.33 -0.41
CA TYR A 27 -9.14 2.67 -0.81
C TYR A 27 -8.90 1.19 -1.19
N ILE A 28 -7.92 0.92 -2.06
CA ILE A 28 -7.57 -0.47 -2.41
C ILE A 28 -7.21 -1.27 -1.15
N ARG A 29 -6.36 -0.72 -0.28
CA ARG A 29 -5.89 -1.38 0.94
C ARG A 29 -7.02 -1.71 1.91
N GLN A 30 -8.01 -0.83 2.04
CA GLN A 30 -9.15 -1.01 2.94
C GLN A 30 -10.15 -2.05 2.44
N ASN A 31 -10.25 -2.24 1.12
CA ASN A 31 -11.14 -3.23 0.52
C ASN A 31 -10.49 -4.63 0.39
N ILE A 32 -9.22 -4.78 0.80
CA ILE A 32 -8.59 -6.09 0.90
C ILE A 32 -9.04 -6.78 2.19
N SER A 33 -9.87 -7.82 2.06
CA SER A 33 -10.23 -8.69 3.19
C SER A 33 -9.10 -9.67 3.49
N LEU A 34 -8.41 -9.47 4.62
CA LEU A 34 -7.35 -10.39 5.07
C LEU A 34 -7.90 -11.77 5.45
N GLY A 35 -9.17 -11.87 5.85
CA GLY A 35 -9.83 -13.16 6.12
C GLY A 35 -9.92 -13.99 4.84
N VAL A 36 -10.44 -13.38 3.78
CA VAL A 36 -10.55 -14.01 2.45
C VAL A 36 -9.17 -14.42 1.93
N ILE A 37 -8.14 -13.59 2.08
CA ILE A 37 -6.78 -13.95 1.67
C ILE A 37 -6.25 -15.17 2.45
N ARG A 38 -6.46 -15.22 3.77
CA ARG A 38 -5.99 -16.33 4.61
C ARG A 38 -6.68 -17.64 4.25
N ASP A 39 -7.94 -17.59 3.87
CA ASP A 39 -8.67 -18.77 3.40
C ASP A 39 -8.27 -19.16 1.98
N ALA A 40 -8.08 -18.19 1.08
CA ALA A 40 -7.62 -18.42 -0.29
C ALA A 40 -6.25 -19.10 -0.34
N VAL A 41 -5.33 -18.79 0.58
CA VAL A 41 -3.99 -19.42 0.67
C VAL A 41 -4.05 -20.92 0.95
N LYS A 42 -5.20 -21.46 1.39
CA LYS A 42 -5.40 -22.91 1.57
C LYS A 42 -5.78 -23.63 0.28
N LEU A 43 -6.10 -22.89 -0.79
CA LEU A 43 -6.44 -23.43 -2.10
C LEU A 43 -5.16 -23.86 -2.84
N ASN A 44 -5.33 -24.56 -3.96
CA ASN A 44 -4.23 -24.79 -4.90
C ASN A 44 -3.84 -23.47 -5.60
N ASP A 45 -2.69 -23.48 -6.28
CA ASP A 45 -2.11 -22.27 -6.89
C ASP A 45 -3.01 -21.65 -7.98
N GLU A 46 -3.75 -22.47 -8.74
CA GLU A 46 -4.62 -22.00 -9.82
C GLU A 46 -5.85 -21.28 -9.25
N ASP A 47 -6.52 -21.90 -8.28
CA ASP A 47 -7.67 -21.32 -7.59
C ASP A 47 -7.27 -20.08 -6.78
N LEU A 48 -6.14 -20.12 -6.08
CA LEU A 48 -5.59 -18.97 -5.36
C LEU A 48 -5.35 -17.81 -6.31
N SER A 49 -4.75 -18.06 -7.47
CA SER A 49 -4.51 -17.03 -8.48
C SER A 49 -5.82 -16.42 -8.99
N LEU A 50 -6.84 -17.24 -9.28
CA LEU A 50 -8.15 -16.77 -9.74
C LEU A 50 -8.88 -15.91 -8.69
N VAL A 51 -8.87 -16.33 -7.42
CA VAL A 51 -9.47 -15.57 -6.32
C VAL A 51 -8.79 -14.20 -6.19
N ILE A 52 -7.46 -14.17 -6.17
CA ILE A 52 -6.71 -12.91 -6.05
C ILE A 52 -6.96 -12.01 -7.26
N ALA A 53 -7.01 -12.55 -8.48
CA ALA A 53 -7.32 -11.80 -9.68
C ALA A 53 -8.73 -11.19 -9.66
N SER A 54 -9.74 -11.97 -9.26
CA SER A 54 -11.12 -11.52 -9.09
C SER A 54 -11.22 -10.37 -8.08
N MET A 55 -10.60 -10.52 -6.91
CA MET A 55 -10.54 -9.46 -5.89
C MET A 55 -9.91 -8.17 -6.43
N ILE A 56 -8.80 -8.29 -7.19
CA ILE A 56 -8.15 -7.11 -7.79
C ILE A 56 -9.10 -6.44 -8.77
N CYS A 57 -9.79 -7.19 -9.64
CA CYS A 57 -10.73 -6.63 -10.61
C CYS A 57 -11.88 -5.88 -9.94
N GLU A 58 -12.47 -6.46 -8.88
CA GLU A 58 -13.54 -5.82 -8.12
C GLU A 58 -13.07 -4.50 -7.49
N ILE A 59 -11.93 -4.54 -6.78
CA ILE A 59 -11.41 -3.38 -6.05
C ILE A 59 -10.96 -2.27 -7.02
N THR A 60 -10.42 -2.64 -8.18
CA THR A 60 -9.87 -1.68 -9.14
C THR A 60 -10.87 -1.21 -10.19
N SER A 61 -12.08 -1.78 -10.22
CA SER A 61 -13.16 -1.34 -11.09
C SER A 61 -13.44 0.16 -10.89
N GLY A 62 -13.35 0.93 -11.97
CA GLY A 62 -13.52 2.39 -11.94
C GLY A 62 -12.28 3.19 -11.52
N ILE A 63 -11.16 2.55 -11.13
CA ILE A 63 -9.93 3.26 -10.77
C ILE A 63 -9.04 3.47 -12.02
N LYS A 64 -9.05 4.69 -12.56
CA LYS A 64 -8.26 5.06 -13.77
C LYS A 64 -6.74 4.96 -13.60
N TYR A 65 -6.20 5.13 -12.39
CA TYR A 65 -4.76 5.08 -12.12
C TYR A 65 -4.47 4.62 -10.69
N ILE A 66 -3.58 3.63 -10.55
CA ILE A 66 -3.13 3.10 -9.26
C ILE A 66 -1.74 3.65 -8.94
N PRO A 67 -1.55 4.39 -7.83
CA PRO A 67 -0.28 4.98 -7.46
C PRO A 67 0.67 3.90 -6.88
N LYS A 68 1.68 3.51 -7.66
CA LYS A 68 2.58 2.38 -7.32
C LYS A 68 3.83 2.79 -6.52
N LYS A 69 4.42 3.95 -6.82
CA LYS A 69 5.77 4.30 -6.35
C LYS A 69 5.84 4.56 -4.84
N LYS A 70 4.98 5.43 -4.31
CA LYS A 70 4.98 5.79 -2.88
C LYS A 70 4.65 4.59 -2.00
N ALA A 71 3.61 3.83 -2.36
CA ALA A 71 3.22 2.63 -1.64
C ALA A 71 4.34 1.57 -1.61
N LYS A 72 5.02 1.37 -2.74
CA LYS A 72 6.16 0.44 -2.81
C LYS A 72 7.31 0.87 -1.90
N VAL A 73 7.68 2.16 -1.92
CA VAL A 73 8.74 2.70 -1.03
C VAL A 73 8.35 2.51 0.44
N GLU A 74 7.11 2.79 0.80
CA GLU A 74 6.63 2.63 2.17
C GLU A 74 6.65 1.17 2.64
N LEU A 75 6.27 0.23 1.76
CA LEU A 75 6.38 -1.20 2.05
C LEU A 75 7.84 -1.61 2.30
N VAL A 76 8.78 -1.16 1.46
CA VAL A 76 10.22 -1.44 1.66
C VAL A 76 10.71 -0.90 3.00
N LYS A 77 10.37 0.35 3.34
CA LYS A 77 10.74 0.96 4.64
C LYS A 77 10.25 0.13 5.82
N ARG A 78 9.00 -0.31 5.79
CA ARG A 78 8.40 -1.15 6.83
C ARG A 78 9.09 -2.50 6.97
N LEU A 79 9.43 -3.15 5.84
CA LEU A 79 10.11 -4.45 5.87
C LEU A 79 11.55 -4.32 6.39
N ILE A 80 12.27 -3.26 6.02
CA ILE A 80 13.62 -2.96 6.56
C ILE A 80 13.55 -2.76 8.08
N LYS A 81 12.59 -1.96 8.57
CA LYS A 81 12.41 -1.73 10.02
C LYS A 81 12.07 -3.01 10.79
N LYS A 82 11.37 -3.95 10.15
CA LYS A 82 11.07 -5.27 10.71
C LYS A 82 12.25 -6.25 10.64
N GLY A 83 13.40 -5.86 10.09
CA GLY A 83 14.57 -6.73 9.96
C GLY A 83 14.45 -7.82 8.89
N VAL A 84 13.50 -7.70 7.95
CA VAL A 84 13.34 -8.67 6.86
C VAL A 84 14.60 -8.65 5.98
N CYS A 85 15.13 -9.83 5.63
CA CYS A 85 16.35 -9.94 4.86
C CYS A 85 16.20 -9.34 3.45
N LYS A 86 17.31 -8.81 2.92
CA LYS A 86 17.37 -8.06 1.65
C LYS A 86 16.69 -8.81 0.49
N ASP A 87 17.02 -10.09 0.30
CA ASP A 87 16.50 -10.87 -0.83
C ASP A 87 14.99 -11.06 -0.74
N LYS A 88 14.45 -11.27 0.47
CA LYS A 88 12.99 -11.36 0.68
C LYS A 88 12.29 -10.03 0.46
N VAL A 89 12.89 -8.92 0.90
CA VAL A 89 12.36 -7.57 0.61
C VAL A 89 12.29 -7.32 -0.90
N MET A 90 13.36 -7.67 -1.62
CA MET A 90 13.41 -7.52 -3.08
C MET A 90 12.37 -8.39 -3.77
N GLN A 91 12.22 -9.65 -3.35
CA GLN A 91 11.20 -10.57 -3.87
C GLN A 91 9.78 -10.03 -3.68
N MET A 92 9.44 -9.55 -2.48
CA MET A 92 8.09 -9.10 -2.15
C MET A 92 7.70 -7.75 -2.78
N THR A 93 8.68 -6.89 -3.08
CA THR A 93 8.41 -5.51 -3.52
C THR A 93 8.82 -5.24 -4.97
N GLY A 94 9.63 -6.12 -5.55
CA GLY A 94 10.19 -5.98 -6.89
C GLY A 94 11.07 -4.74 -7.05
N VAL A 95 11.73 -4.27 -5.99
CA VAL A 95 12.70 -3.17 -6.08
C VAL A 95 14.08 -3.68 -6.47
N SER A 96 14.84 -2.87 -7.20
CA SER A 96 16.24 -3.17 -7.50
C SER A 96 17.11 -3.15 -6.23
N LYS A 97 18.26 -3.83 -6.28
CA LYS A 97 19.28 -3.81 -5.23
C LYS A 97 19.69 -2.37 -4.87
N SER A 98 19.94 -1.53 -5.88
CA SER A 98 20.29 -0.11 -5.69
C SER A 98 19.19 0.67 -4.96
N THR A 99 17.93 0.46 -5.35
CA THR A 99 16.78 1.10 -4.70
C THR A 99 16.67 0.71 -3.23
N TYR A 100 16.86 -0.58 -2.91
CA TYR A 100 16.86 -1.07 -1.53
C TYR A 100 17.92 -0.37 -0.68
N PHE A 101 19.18 -0.32 -1.14
CA PHE A 101 20.27 0.29 -0.37
C PHE A 101 20.09 1.80 -0.20
N ASN A 102 19.60 2.49 -1.23
CA ASN A 102 19.28 3.91 -1.14
C ASN A 102 18.20 4.20 -0.09
N ILE A 103 17.16 3.36 -0.01
CA ILE A 103 16.11 3.48 1.02
C ILE A 103 16.68 3.13 2.39
N LYS A 104 17.43 2.02 2.51
CA LYS A 104 18.03 1.57 3.77
C LYS A 104 18.95 2.64 4.37
N LYS A 105 19.82 3.23 3.56
CA LYS A 105 20.73 4.31 3.98
C LYS A 105 19.96 5.49 4.55
N LYS A 106 18.95 5.99 3.83
CA LYS A 106 18.10 7.08 4.30
C LYS A 106 17.36 6.77 5.61
N GLU A 107 16.87 5.55 5.78
CA GLU A 107 16.20 5.16 7.04
C GLU A 107 17.19 5.03 8.22
N GLN A 108 18.47 4.69 7.95
CA GLN A 108 19.52 4.66 8.97
C GLN A 108 20.01 6.06 9.34
N GLU A 109 20.10 6.98 8.38
CA GLU A 109 20.44 8.39 8.62
C GLU A 109 19.36 9.08 9.47
N ASN A 110 18.08 8.90 9.12
CA ASN A 110 16.95 9.47 9.88
C ASN A 110 16.78 8.87 11.29
N GLY A 111 17.39 7.71 11.57
CA GLY A 111 17.38 7.08 12.89
C GLY A 111 18.43 7.65 13.84
N LYS A 112 19.46 8.32 13.32
CA LYS A 112 20.58 8.90 14.10
C LYS A 112 20.35 10.35 14.53
N GLU A 113 19.37 11.05 13.98
CA GLU A 113 19.01 12.43 14.36
C GLU A 113 18.03 12.50 15.55
N ARG A 114 17.68 11.37 16.15
CA ARG A 114 16.69 11.29 17.25
C ARG A 114 17.28 10.84 18.59
N ASP A 115 18.61 10.74 18.67
CA ASP A 115 19.37 10.43 19.89
C ASP A 115 20.12 11.68 20.36
#